data_AF-A0A6M0AFH8-F1
#
_entry.id   AF-A0A6M0AFH8-F1
#
_cell.length_a   1.000
_cell.length_b   1.000
_cell.length_c   1.000
_cell.angle_alpha   90.00
_cell.angle_beta   90.00
_cell.angle_gamma   90.00
#
_symmetry.space_group_name_H-M   'P 1'
#
loop_
_entity.id
_entity.type
_entity.pdbx_description
1 polymer ?
#
loop_
_entity_poly.entity_id
_entity_poly.type
_entity_poly.pdbx_seq_one_letter_code
_entity_poly.pdbx_strand_id
1 'polypeptide(L)'
;DLDTITWIPDLPGVRREDAESERLLIDFIQKNPEWIIEGCYGSLIETAAKYSSEMIFLNPGVEKCLENNRLRPWEPHKYKTPKEQEANFEFLQTWIKEYYSRDDEYSFKCHDRLFKRFSGKKREIN
;
A
#
# COMPACT_ATOMS: atom_id res chain seq x y z
N ASP A 1 -7.94 -3.18 2.74
CA ASP A 1 -6.53 -3.29 3.08
C ASP A 1 -5.88 -4.47 2.38
N LEU A 2 -4.98 -4.19 1.44
CA LEU A 2 -4.21 -5.20 0.73
C LEU A 2 -3.25 -5.97 1.67
N ASP A 3 -2.86 -5.43 2.82
CA ASP A 3 -2.02 -6.15 3.79
C ASP A 3 -2.65 -7.48 4.23
N THR A 4 -3.99 -7.53 4.30
CA THR A 4 -4.75 -8.72 4.71
C THR A 4 -4.63 -9.92 3.75
N ILE A 5 -4.27 -9.65 2.50
CA ILE A 5 -4.06 -10.67 1.47
C ILE A 5 -2.60 -10.81 1.06
N THR A 6 -1.73 -9.87 1.43
CA THR A 6 -0.30 -9.91 1.13
C THR A 6 0.50 -10.64 2.21
N TRP A 7 0.14 -10.50 3.49
CA TRP A 7 0.90 -11.09 4.60
C TRP A 7 0.24 -12.37 5.13
N ILE A 8 1.07 -13.34 5.52
CA ILE A 8 0.56 -14.55 6.19
C ILE A 8 0.16 -14.18 7.62
N PRO A 9 -1.10 -14.45 8.03
CA PRO A 9 -1.53 -14.27 9.41
C PRO A 9 -0.59 -15.00 10.38
N ASP A 10 -0.31 -14.37 11.52
CA ASP A 10 0.54 -14.92 12.59
C ASP A 10 2.02 -15.15 12.21
N LEU A 11 2.46 -14.77 11.00
CA LEU A 11 3.86 -14.80 10.56
C LEU A 11 4.30 -13.39 10.09
N PRO A 12 4.69 -12.50 11.01
CA PRO A 12 5.05 -11.12 10.68
C PRO A 12 6.18 -11.04 9.65
N GLY A 13 5.99 -10.23 8.61
CA GLY A 13 6.98 -10.01 7.55
C GLY A 13 7.10 -11.15 6.54
N VAL A 14 6.28 -12.21 6.65
CA VAL A 14 6.24 -13.28 5.66
C VAL A 14 5.12 -12.99 4.66
N ARG A 15 5.52 -12.66 3.43
CA ARG A 15 4.60 -12.42 2.32
C ARG A 15 4.03 -13.75 1.81
N ARG A 16 2.75 -13.77 1.46
CA ARG A 16 2.15 -14.82 0.64
C ARG A 16 2.79 -14.85 -0.74
N GLU A 17 2.61 -15.96 -1.45
CA GLU A 17 2.96 -15.99 -2.86
C GLU A 17 2.12 -14.96 -3.62
N ASP A 18 2.74 -14.29 -4.59
CA ASP A 18 2.07 -13.23 -5.35
C ASP A 18 0.80 -13.74 -6.05
N ALA A 19 0.86 -14.95 -6.62
CA ALA A 19 -0.29 -15.60 -7.26
C ALA A 19 -1.43 -15.90 -6.27
N GLU A 20 -1.12 -16.22 -5.01
CA GLU A 20 -2.13 -16.42 -3.97
C GLU A 20 -2.82 -15.09 -3.63
N SER A 21 -2.03 -14.03 -3.43
CA SER A 21 -2.53 -12.68 -3.14
C SER A 21 -3.41 -12.17 -4.28
N GLU A 22 -2.99 -12.35 -5.52
CA GLU A 22 -3.77 -12.00 -6.71
C GLU A 22 -5.10 -12.77 -6.77
N ARG A 23 -5.10 -14.07 -6.50
CA ARG A 23 -6.33 -14.87 -6.48
C ARG A 23 -7.31 -14.38 -5.40
N LEU A 24 -6.82 -14.10 -4.19
CA LEU A 24 -7.64 -13.58 -3.10
C LEU A 24 -8.25 -12.21 -3.44
N LEU A 25 -7.48 -11.35 -4.11
CA LEU A 25 -7.95 -10.06 -4.60
C LEU A 25 -9.09 -10.22 -5.62
N ILE A 26 -8.90 -11.08 -6.63
CA ILE A 26 -9.92 -11.34 -7.67
C ILE A 26 -11.18 -11.94 -7.04
N ASP A 27 -11.03 -12.93 -6.15
CA ASP A 27 -12.16 -13.54 -5.43
C ASP A 27 -12.96 -12.49 -4.64
N PHE A 28 -12.28 -11.54 -3.98
CA PHE A 28 -12.92 -10.43 -3.26
C PHE A 28 -13.69 -9.52 -4.22
N ILE A 29 -13.07 -9.09 -5.32
CA ILE A 29 -13.69 -8.21 -6.31
C ILE A 29 -14.94 -8.86 -6.93
N GLN A 30 -14.89 -10.16 -7.24
CA GLN A 30 -16.03 -10.86 -7.86
C GLN A 30 -17.22 -11.04 -6.90
N LYS A 31 -16.95 -11.20 -5.60
CA LYS A 31 -18.00 -11.43 -4.58
C LYS A 31 -18.67 -10.14 -4.13
N ASN A 32 -18.07 -8.98 -4.38
CA ASN A 32 -18.54 -7.70 -3.90
C ASN A 32 -18.85 -6.78 -5.10
N PRO A 33 -20.12 -6.39 -5.32
CA PRO A 33 -20.47 -5.51 -6.44
C PRO A 33 -19.92 -4.08 -6.25
N GLU A 34 -19.75 -3.65 -5.01
CA GLU A 34 -19.20 -2.35 -4.63
C GLU A 34 -18.08 -2.57 -3.60
N TRP A 35 -16.95 -1.91 -3.79
CA TRP A 35 -15.79 -2.12 -2.94
C TRP A 35 -14.86 -0.91 -2.92
N ILE A 36 -14.05 -0.83 -1.87
CA ILE A 36 -12.89 0.05 -1.75
C ILE A 36 -11.71 -0.82 -1.35
N ILE A 37 -10.61 -0.68 -2.07
CA ILE A 37 -9.35 -1.37 -1.81
C ILE A 37 -8.28 -0.30 -1.67
N GLU A 38 -7.38 -0.48 -0.70
CA GLU A 38 -6.27 0.43 -0.43
C GLU A 38 -5.00 -0.36 -0.13
N GLY A 39 -3.85 0.23 -0.50
CA GLY A 39 -2.50 -0.30 -0.31
C GLY A 39 -1.53 0.22 -1.38
N CYS A 40 -0.26 -0.19 -1.29
CA CYS A 40 0.83 0.31 -2.14
C CYS A 40 1.58 -0.79 -2.93
N TYR A 41 0.97 -1.96 -3.07
CA TYR A 41 1.57 -3.08 -3.82
C TYR A 41 1.28 -2.90 -5.31
N GLY A 42 2.25 -2.41 -6.07
CA GLY A 42 2.07 -2.10 -7.50
C GLY A 42 1.48 -3.24 -8.32
N SER A 43 1.89 -4.49 -8.05
CA SER A 43 1.37 -5.70 -8.70
C SER A 43 -0.14 -5.89 -8.45
N LEU A 44 -0.57 -5.79 -7.19
CA LEU A 44 -1.99 -5.92 -6.81
C LEU A 44 -2.83 -4.73 -7.28
N ILE A 45 -2.27 -3.52 -7.25
CA ILE A 45 -2.92 -2.32 -7.80
C ILE A 45 -3.17 -2.50 -9.30
N GLU A 46 -2.20 -3.02 -10.06
CA GLU A 46 -2.37 -3.29 -11.50
C GLU A 46 -3.51 -4.28 -11.77
N THR A 47 -3.66 -5.32 -10.95
CA THR A 47 -4.78 -6.25 -11.08
C THR A 47 -6.11 -5.62 -10.67
N ALA A 48 -6.19 -4.93 -9.53
CA ALA A 48 -7.42 -4.26 -9.10
C ALA A 48 -7.91 -3.21 -10.12
N ALA A 49 -6.97 -2.46 -10.72
CA ALA A 49 -7.25 -1.42 -11.72
C ALA A 49 -8.00 -1.93 -12.96
N LYS A 50 -7.93 -3.24 -13.29
CA LYS A 50 -8.71 -3.82 -14.39
C LYS A 50 -10.22 -3.84 -14.11
N TYR A 51 -10.60 -3.77 -12.83
CA TYR A 51 -11.98 -3.86 -12.36
C TYR A 51 -12.46 -2.57 -11.66
N SER A 52 -11.55 -1.65 -11.32
CA SER A 52 -11.87 -0.38 -10.66
C SER A 52 -12.68 0.56 -11.55
N SER A 53 -13.66 1.23 -10.95
CA SER A 53 -14.36 2.37 -11.56
C SER A 53 -13.63 3.71 -11.33
N GLU A 54 -12.90 3.82 -10.23
CA GLU A 54 -12.16 5.01 -9.81
C GLU A 54 -10.80 4.66 -9.18
N MET A 55 -9.80 5.51 -9.39
CA MET A 55 -8.49 5.42 -8.75
C MET A 55 -8.14 6.76 -8.08
N ILE A 56 -7.84 6.69 -6.78
CA ILE A 56 -7.36 7.83 -6.00
C ILE A 56 -5.89 7.60 -5.67
N PHE A 57 -5.02 8.50 -6.14
CA PHE A 57 -3.61 8.47 -5.80
C PHE A 57 -3.31 9.51 -4.72
N LEU A 58 -2.97 9.07 -3.51
CA LEU A 58 -2.52 9.93 -2.43
C LEU A 58 -1.01 10.16 -2.60
N ASN A 59 -0.62 11.39 -2.94
CA ASN A 59 0.77 11.78 -3.19
C ASN A 59 1.11 13.11 -2.46
N PRO A 60 1.06 13.15 -1.11
CA PRO A 60 1.22 14.40 -0.36
C PRO A 60 2.66 14.93 -0.26
N GLY A 61 3.60 14.30 -0.97
CA GLY A 61 5.02 14.64 -0.91
C GLY A 61 5.76 13.99 0.27
N VAL A 62 7.07 13.85 0.11
CA VAL A 62 7.96 13.21 1.10
C VAL A 62 7.87 13.88 2.47
N GLU A 63 7.91 15.21 2.52
CA GLU A 63 7.92 15.95 3.79
C GLU A 63 6.67 15.68 4.63
N LYS A 64 5.50 15.65 3.99
CA LYS A 64 4.24 15.37 4.70
C LYS A 64 4.18 13.93 5.19
N CYS A 65 4.67 12.97 4.40
CA CYS A 65 4.77 11.57 4.82
C CYS A 65 5.71 11.40 6.03
N LEU A 66 6.86 12.09 6.03
CA LEU A 66 7.80 12.06 7.16
C LEU A 66 7.20 12.68 8.42
N GLU A 67 6.50 13.81 8.30
CA GLU A 67 5.76 14.45 9.40
C GLU A 67 4.68 13.50 9.95
N ASN A 68 3.85 12.93 9.09
CA ASN A 68 2.80 11.98 9.49
C ASN A 68 3.38 10.75 10.21
N ASN A 69 4.52 10.22 9.75
CA ASN A 69 5.17 9.09 10.42
C ASN A 69 5.71 9.45 11.82
N ARG A 70 6.18 10.70 12.04
CA ARG A 70 6.58 11.18 13.38
C ARG A 70 5.41 11.32 14.34
N LEU A 71 4.24 11.67 13.81
CA LEU A 71 3.01 11.89 14.60
C LEU A 71 2.17 10.62 14.76
N ARG A 72 2.62 9.49 14.20
CA ARG A 72 1.89 8.22 14.21
C ARG A 72 1.77 7.71 15.65
N PRO A 73 0.55 7.59 16.20
CA PRO A 73 0.38 7.04 17.53
C PRO A 73 0.79 5.57 17.58
N TRP A 74 0.97 5.04 18.78
CA TRP A 74 1.15 3.60 18.94
C TRP A 74 -0.06 2.83 18.40
N GLU A 75 0.20 1.85 17.54
CA GLU A 75 -0.81 0.97 16.94
C GLU A 75 -0.79 -0.39 17.66
N PRO A 76 -1.63 -0.59 18.69
CA PRO A 76 -1.66 -1.83 19.47
C PRO A 76 -2.08 -3.05 18.63
N HIS A 77 -2.69 -2.84 17.47
CA HIS A 77 -3.07 -3.89 16.54
C HIS A 77 -1.91 -4.37 15.65
N LYS A 78 -0.79 -3.63 15.58
CA LYS A 78 0.42 -3.99 14.81
C LYS A 78 1.61 -4.33 15.71
N TYR A 79 1.73 -3.67 16.85
CA TYR A 79 2.86 -3.81 17.76
C TYR A 79 2.39 -4.09 19.17
N LYS A 80 3.00 -5.07 19.85
CA LYS A 80 2.61 -5.44 21.23
C LYS A 80 2.95 -4.31 22.21
N THR A 81 3.98 -3.52 21.91
CA THR A 81 4.39 -2.39 22.75
C THR A 81 4.77 -1.17 21.91
N PRO A 82 4.68 0.06 22.46
CA PRO A 82 5.21 1.26 21.79
C PRO A 82 6.69 1.14 21.42
N LYS A 83 7.48 0.42 22.24
CA LYS A 83 8.91 0.21 22.00
C LYS A 83 9.19 -0.64 20.75
N GLU A 84 8.35 -1.63 20.46
CA GLU A 84 8.45 -2.42 19.23
C GLU A 84 8.14 -1.58 17.99
N GLN A 85 7.18 -0.65 18.09
CA GLN A 85 6.90 0.30 17.01
C GLN A 85 8.08 1.26 16.80
N GLU A 86 8.61 1.82 17.89
CA GLU A 86 9.75 2.74 17.87
C GLU A 86 10.99 2.10 17.24
N ALA A 87 11.22 0.80 17.46
CA ALA A 87 12.34 0.08 16.86
C ALA A 87 12.30 0.06 15.31
N ASN A 88 11.13 0.26 14.70
CA ASN A 88 10.95 0.34 13.25
C ASN A 88 11.00 1.78 12.71
N PHE A 89 11.07 2.79 13.58
CA PHE A 89 10.91 4.19 13.19
C PHE A 89 11.97 4.65 12.17
N GLU A 90 13.27 4.46 12.46
CA GLU A 90 14.35 4.89 11.57
C GLU A 90 14.34 4.16 10.22
N PHE A 91 13.98 2.87 10.24
CA PHE A 91 13.76 2.10 9.02
C PHE A 91 12.63 2.72 8.19
N LEU A 92 11.48 3.01 8.80
CA LEU A 92 10.33 3.62 8.12
C LEU A 92 10.65 5.03 7.60
N GLN A 93 11.40 5.85 8.36
CA GLN A 93 11.84 7.17 7.91
C GLN A 93 12.70 7.07 6.64
N THR A 94 13.66 6.15 6.63
CA THR A 94 14.45 5.85 5.43
C THR A 94 13.56 5.35 4.31
N TRP A 95 12.62 4.46 4.64
CA TRP A 95 11.76 3.84 3.65
C TRP A 95 10.85 4.84 2.94
N ILE A 96 10.35 5.83 3.66
CA ILE A 96 9.56 6.94 3.10
C ILE A 96 10.42 7.83 2.19
N LYS A 97 11.65 8.18 2.59
CA LYS A 97 12.54 9.05 1.79
C LYS A 97 12.89 8.42 0.44
N GLU A 98 13.07 7.11 0.43
CA GLU A 98 13.45 6.36 -0.76
C GLU A 98 12.29 6.16 -1.75
N TYR A 99 11.05 6.54 -1.40
CA TYR A 99 9.88 6.39 -2.27
C TYR A 99 10.10 6.92 -3.70
N TYR A 100 10.80 8.06 -3.84
CA TYR A 100 11.05 8.70 -5.13
C TYR A 100 12.30 8.18 -5.87
N SER A 101 13.17 7.43 -5.19
CA SER A 101 14.43 6.92 -5.76
C SER A 101 14.41 5.42 -6.06
N ARG A 102 13.52 4.65 -5.41
CA ARG A 102 13.34 3.23 -5.68
C ARG A 102 12.79 2.96 -7.08
N ASP A 103 13.02 1.73 -7.53
CA ASP A 103 12.48 1.19 -8.78
C ASP A 103 11.84 -0.19 -8.56
N ASP A 104 11.15 -0.34 -7.43
CA ASP A 104 10.38 -1.53 -7.06
C ASP A 104 8.87 -1.26 -7.15
N GLU A 105 8.06 -2.24 -6.73
CA GLU A 105 6.59 -2.11 -6.78
C GLU A 105 6.02 -1.06 -5.83
N TYR A 106 6.80 -0.59 -4.85
CA TYR A 106 6.41 0.42 -3.85
C TYR A 106 6.82 1.84 -4.25
N SER A 107 7.55 1.98 -5.36
CA SER A 107 8.14 3.25 -5.78
C SER A 107 7.12 4.23 -6.36
N PHE A 108 7.44 5.51 -6.27
CA PHE A 108 6.71 6.58 -6.96
C PHE A 108 6.61 6.29 -8.46
N LYS A 109 7.72 5.84 -9.08
CA LYS A 109 7.77 5.51 -10.50
C LYS A 109 6.76 4.41 -10.88
N CYS A 110 6.59 3.40 -10.01
CA CYS A 110 5.57 2.36 -10.20
C CYS A 110 4.16 2.93 -10.10
N HIS A 111 3.85 3.65 -9.00
CA HIS A 111 2.51 4.18 -8.75
C HIS A 111 2.09 5.24 -9.77
N ASP A 112 2.97 6.17 -10.12
CA ASP A 112 2.74 7.19 -11.14
C ASP A 112 2.45 6.57 -12.51
N ARG A 113 3.19 5.52 -12.89
CA ARG A 113 2.92 4.76 -14.13
C ARG A 113 1.53 4.13 -14.11
N LEU A 114 1.15 3.47 -13.02
CA LEU A 114 -0.17 2.83 -12.87
C LEU A 114 -1.29 3.88 -12.94
N PHE A 115 -1.15 4.97 -12.21
CA PHE A 115 -2.10 6.08 -12.21
C PHE A 115 -2.25 6.74 -13.60
N LYS A 116 -1.14 7.00 -14.29
CA LYS A 116 -1.15 7.56 -15.64
C LYS A 116 -1.82 6.65 -16.67
N ARG A 117 -1.60 5.33 -16.56
CA ARG A 117 -2.20 4.33 -17.47
C ARG A 117 -3.67 4.03 -17.17
N PHE A 118 -4.15 4.29 -15.96
CA PHE A 118 -5.55 4.09 -15.61
C PHE A 118 -6.46 5.01 -16.45
N SER A 119 -7.43 4.40 -17.13
CA SER A 119 -8.36 5.07 -18.07
C SER A 119 -9.71 5.41 -17.45
N GLY A 120 -10.01 4.89 -16.26
CA GLY A 120 -11.22 5.22 -15.51
C GLY A 120 -11.15 6.60 -14.85
N LYS A 121 -12.11 6.90 -13.96
CA LYS A 121 -12.10 8.15 -13.20
C LYS A 121 -10.87 8.18 -12.30
N LYS A 122 -10.07 9.24 -12.35
CA LYS A 122 -8.88 9.32 -11.52
C LYS A 122 -8.66 10.69 -10.94
N ARG A 123 -8.14 10.70 -9.72
CA ARG A 123 -7.78 11.92 -9.00
C ARG A 123 -6.51 11.68 -8.20
N GLU A 124 -5.58 12.61 -8.32
CA GLU A 124 -4.42 12.70 -7.44
C GLU A 124 -4.73 13.71 -6.33
N ILE A 125 -4.32 13.40 -5.11
CA ILE A 125 -4.47 14.25 -3.92
C ILE A 125 -3.07 14.50 -3.36
N ASN A 126 -2.68 15.76 -3.32
CA ASN A 126 -1.40 16.25 -2.78
C ASN A 126 -1.59 16.85 -1.38
#